data_AF-A0A519ZPM1-F1
#
_entry.id   AF-A0A519ZPM1-F1
#
_cell.length_a   1.000
_cell.length_b   1.000
_cell.length_c   1.000
_cell.angle_alpha   90.00
_cell.angle_beta   90.00
_cell.angle_gamma   90.00
#
_symmetry.space_group_name_H-M   'P 1'
#
loop_
_entity.id
_entity.type
_entity.pdbx_description
1 polymer ?
#
loop_
_entity_poly.entity_id
_entity_poly.type
_entity_poly.pdbx_seq_one_letter_code
_entity_poly.pdbx_strand_id
1 'polypeptide(L)'
;MMKFLHLRWLLVVLLGLGSLSAAQASHILGGDITYKPIASTTAGVPRYHVVARRFVYIYADGTILLPIKASRGGCSAQLAGSFTVQVPITRFVDVTSGCSGPSLIPYRMVYHEVDMDLPPGEWLLSYADNNRAAAVMNITNSDLQTFYVETYLDNTVWAQDSSPQIESIVQPYANPAALSPYSLSAFDADGDSLRYEFIVPQGGCNQPLASSFTPH
;
A
#
# COMPACT_ATOMS: atom_id res chain seq x y z
N MET A 1 -30.19 -51.33 3.03
CA MET A 1 -28.83 -50.97 2.56
C MET A 1 -28.73 -49.57 1.91
N MET A 2 -29.81 -48.79 1.77
CA MET A 2 -29.78 -47.44 1.14
C MET A 2 -29.55 -46.27 2.11
N LYS A 3 -29.77 -46.44 3.43
CA LYS A 3 -29.64 -45.35 4.42
C LYS A 3 -28.19 -44.90 4.69
N PHE A 4 -27.20 -45.77 4.49
CA PHE A 4 -25.78 -45.45 4.69
C PHE A 4 -25.14 -44.70 3.52
N LEU A 5 -25.77 -44.69 2.33
CA LEU A 5 -25.22 -44.02 1.16
C LEU A 5 -25.42 -42.49 1.25
N HIS A 6 -26.58 -42.03 1.74
CA HIS A 6 -26.89 -40.61 1.89
C HIS A 6 -26.04 -39.91 2.96
N LEU A 7 -25.66 -40.62 4.03
CA LEU A 7 -24.81 -40.08 5.09
C LEU A 7 -23.38 -39.80 4.61
N ARG A 8 -22.84 -40.62 3.68
CA ARG A 8 -21.52 -40.40 3.07
C ARG A 8 -21.50 -39.16 2.17
N TRP A 9 -22.55 -38.94 1.39
CA TRP A 9 -22.67 -37.74 0.57
C TRP A 9 -22.86 -36.48 1.41
N LEU A 10 -23.61 -36.56 2.52
CA LEU A 10 -23.75 -35.44 3.46
C LEU A 10 -22.39 -35.05 4.08
N LEU A 11 -21.56 -36.04 4.45
CA LEU A 11 -20.24 -35.81 5.03
C LEU A 11 -19.29 -35.15 4.01
N VAL A 12 -19.33 -35.57 2.74
CA VAL A 12 -18.54 -34.97 1.66
C VAL A 12 -18.94 -33.52 1.38
N VAL A 13 -20.24 -33.22 1.42
CA VAL A 13 -20.75 -31.84 1.27
C VAL A 13 -20.34 -30.97 2.47
N LEU A 14 -20.43 -31.48 3.70
CA LEU A 14 -20.03 -30.76 4.91
C LEU A 14 -18.51 -30.53 5.00
N LEU A 15 -17.69 -31.49 4.57
CA LEU A 15 -16.23 -31.34 4.45
C LEU A 15 -15.82 -30.39 3.30
N GLY A 16 -16.62 -30.33 2.22
CA GLY A 16 -16.42 -29.39 1.12
C GLY A 16 -16.83 -27.95 1.43
N LEU A 17 -17.82 -27.75 2.30
CA LEU A 17 -18.25 -26.42 2.76
C LEU A 17 -17.27 -25.80 3.76
N GLY A 18 -16.58 -26.61 4.56
CA GLY A 18 -15.60 -26.16 5.56
C GLY A 18 -14.26 -25.67 5.00
N SER A 19 -14.05 -25.79 3.69
CA SER A 19 -12.81 -25.38 3.00
C SER A 19 -12.97 -24.08 2.18
N LEU A 20 -14.09 -23.39 2.33
CA LEU A 20 -14.24 -22.02 1.82
C LEU A 20 -13.43 -21.08 2.72
N SER A 21 -12.16 -20.87 2.37
CA SER A 21 -11.38 -19.76 2.93
C SER A 21 -12.21 -18.49 2.79
N ALA A 22 -12.40 -17.76 3.90
CA ALA A 22 -13.07 -16.48 3.86
C ALA A 22 -12.32 -15.57 2.88
N ALA A 23 -12.93 -15.29 1.73
CA ALA A 23 -12.43 -14.30 0.78
C ALA A 23 -12.65 -12.92 1.39
N GLN A 24 -11.74 -12.52 2.29
CA GLN A 24 -11.64 -11.13 2.72
C GLN A 24 -10.82 -10.41 1.65
N ALA A 25 -11.51 -9.82 0.66
CA ALA A 25 -10.87 -8.94 -0.29
C ALA A 25 -10.58 -7.60 0.41
N SER A 26 -9.31 -7.27 0.59
CA SER A 26 -8.91 -5.91 0.94
C SER A 26 -9.07 -5.05 -0.31
N HIS A 27 -9.93 -4.04 -0.34
CA HIS A 27 -10.13 -3.21 -1.54
C HIS A 27 -9.34 -1.90 -1.40
N ILE A 28 -8.10 -1.92 -1.88
CA ILE A 28 -7.19 -0.79 -1.70
C ILE A 28 -7.47 0.28 -2.75
N LEU A 29 -7.79 1.47 -2.25
CA LEU A 29 -8.10 2.66 -3.01
C LEU A 29 -6.84 3.47 -3.35
N GLY A 30 -5.78 3.30 -2.55
CA GLY A 30 -4.50 3.95 -2.73
C GLY A 30 -3.59 3.73 -1.52
N GLY A 31 -2.43 4.39 -1.53
CA GLY A 31 -1.50 4.36 -0.42
C GLY A 31 -0.17 4.98 -0.79
N ASP A 32 0.69 5.11 0.22
CA ASP A 32 2.01 5.71 0.10
C ASP A 32 2.96 5.15 1.17
N ILE A 33 4.26 5.42 1.02
CA ILE A 33 5.29 5.20 2.04
C ILE A 33 6.05 6.52 2.20
N THR A 34 6.17 6.96 3.45
CA THR A 34 6.99 8.12 3.81
C THR A 34 8.02 7.70 4.87
N TYR A 35 9.13 8.43 4.93
CA TYR A 35 10.16 8.23 5.93
C TYR A 35 10.71 9.57 6.41
N LYS A 36 11.23 9.59 7.63
CA LYS A 36 12.01 10.70 8.19
C LYS A 36 13.12 10.16 9.09
N PRO A 37 14.28 10.82 9.16
CA PRO A 37 15.36 10.40 10.03
C PRO A 37 14.96 10.60 11.50
N ILE A 38 15.39 9.67 12.36
CA ILE A 38 15.24 9.77 13.81
C ILE A 38 16.57 9.50 14.50
N ALA A 39 16.64 9.78 15.80
CA ALA A 39 17.84 9.51 16.59
C ALA A 39 18.24 8.04 16.47
N SER A 40 19.47 7.80 16.03
CA SER A 40 20.00 6.44 15.93
C SER A 40 20.21 5.84 17.31
N THR A 41 19.91 4.55 17.42
CA THR A 41 20.21 3.73 18.60
C THR A 41 21.52 2.95 18.48
N THR A 42 22.17 2.97 17.31
CA THR A 42 23.42 2.24 17.04
C THR A 42 24.42 3.16 16.34
N ALA A 43 25.61 3.29 16.94
CA ALA A 43 26.65 4.19 16.43
C ALA A 43 26.97 3.89 14.94
N GLY A 44 26.88 4.93 14.10
CA GLY A 44 27.17 4.82 12.66
C GLY A 44 26.07 4.17 11.81
N VAL A 45 24.91 3.83 12.39
CA VAL A 45 23.78 3.25 11.64
C VAL A 45 22.62 4.26 11.61
N PRO A 46 22.32 4.87 10.46
CA PRO A 46 21.15 5.74 10.31
C PRO A 46 19.85 5.00 10.65
N ARG A 47 18.90 5.71 11.26
CA ARG A 47 17.60 5.17 11.67
C ARG A 47 16.48 6.07 11.18
N TYR A 48 15.41 5.46 10.68
CA TYR A 48 14.29 6.17 10.05
C TYR A 48 12.98 5.71 10.65
N HIS A 49 12.08 6.65 10.87
CA HIS A 49 10.68 6.37 11.13
C HIS A 49 9.94 6.27 9.80
N VAL A 50 9.45 5.07 9.48
CA VAL A 50 8.77 4.75 8.23
C VAL A 50 7.27 4.63 8.48
N VAL A 51 6.47 5.31 7.66
CA VAL A 51 5.01 5.26 7.70
C VAL A 51 4.51 4.75 6.35
N ALA A 52 3.97 3.53 6.34
CA ALA A 52 3.18 3.05 5.22
C ALA A 52 1.69 3.34 5.49
N ARG A 53 1.06 4.05 4.57
CA ARG A 53 -0.36 4.41 4.63
C ARG A 53 -1.12 3.70 3.54
N ARG A 54 -2.29 3.19 3.88
CA ARG A 54 -3.25 2.59 2.93
C ARG A 54 -4.60 3.27 3.06
N PHE A 55 -5.23 3.50 1.92
CA PHE A 55 -6.63 3.91 1.83
C PHE A 55 -7.44 2.69 1.42
N VAL A 56 -8.35 2.24 2.28
CA VAL A 56 -9.14 1.02 2.07
C VAL A 56 -10.61 1.31 2.30
N TYR A 57 -11.53 0.61 1.65
CA TYR A 57 -12.94 0.72 2.04
C TYR A 57 -13.11 0.33 3.52
N ILE A 58 -13.95 1.06 4.25
CA ILE A 58 -14.08 0.93 5.72
C ILE A 58 -14.45 -0.50 6.20
N TYR A 59 -15.07 -1.30 5.33
CA TYR A 59 -15.51 -2.67 5.60
C TYR A 59 -14.63 -3.76 4.96
N ALA A 60 -13.49 -3.38 4.38
CA ALA A 60 -12.68 -4.26 3.53
C ALA A 60 -11.18 -4.13 3.85
N ASP A 61 -10.78 -4.22 5.12
CA ASP A 61 -9.37 -4.40 5.49
C ASP A 61 -9.17 -5.71 6.24
N GLY A 62 -8.60 -6.70 5.55
CA GLY A 62 -8.20 -7.97 6.14
C GLY A 62 -6.74 -8.01 6.56
N THR A 63 -5.94 -7.00 6.21
CA THR A 63 -4.48 -7.06 6.32
C THR A 63 -4.03 -6.39 7.61
N ILE A 64 -3.89 -7.19 8.66
CA ILE A 64 -3.48 -6.72 10.00
C ILE A 64 -1.96 -6.50 10.11
N LEU A 65 -1.18 -7.35 9.45
CA LEU A 65 0.28 -7.25 9.38
C LEU A 65 0.66 -6.93 7.94
N LEU A 66 1.28 -5.77 7.72
CA LEU A 66 1.76 -5.35 6.42
C LEU A 66 3.27 -5.69 6.30
N PRO A 67 3.68 -6.55 5.36
CA PRO A 67 5.09 -6.81 5.13
C PRO A 67 5.74 -5.62 4.40
N ILE A 68 6.48 -4.79 5.14
CA ILE A 68 7.29 -3.72 4.57
C ILE A 68 8.68 -4.28 4.28
N LYS A 69 9.08 -4.25 3.01
CA LYS A 69 10.38 -4.72 2.51
C LYS A 69 11.33 -3.55 2.39
N ALA A 70 12.54 -3.68 2.94
CA ALA A 70 13.66 -2.79 2.70
C ALA A 70 14.70 -3.53 1.86
N SER A 71 14.78 -3.19 0.57
CA SER A 71 15.66 -3.86 -0.40
C SER A 71 16.84 -2.97 -0.74
N ARG A 72 18.05 -3.53 -0.73
CA ARG A 72 19.25 -2.83 -1.21
C ARG A 72 19.38 -2.99 -2.72
N GLY A 73 19.72 -1.92 -3.43
CA GLY A 73 20.00 -1.96 -4.88
C GLY A 73 18.76 -2.21 -5.76
N GLY A 74 17.60 -1.69 -5.35
CA GLY A 74 16.36 -1.71 -6.13
C GLY A 74 15.63 -3.05 -6.15
N CYS A 75 15.11 -3.42 -7.33
CA CYS A 75 14.31 -4.63 -7.54
C CYS A 75 15.10 -5.95 -7.65
N SER A 76 16.42 -5.88 -7.54
CA SER A 76 17.32 -7.03 -7.61
C SER A 76 17.02 -8.02 -6.48
N ALA A 77 17.01 -9.33 -6.77
CA ALA A 77 16.81 -10.37 -5.76
C ALA A 77 17.74 -10.12 -4.55
N GLN A 78 17.12 -9.92 -3.38
CA GLN A 78 17.69 -9.54 -2.08
C GLN A 78 19.22 -9.50 -2.02
N LEU A 79 19.80 -8.34 -2.30
CA LEU A 79 21.19 -8.07 -1.93
C LEU A 79 21.36 -8.28 -0.42
N ALA A 80 22.54 -8.73 0.00
CA ALA A 80 22.88 -8.90 1.40
C ALA A 80 22.55 -7.61 2.19
N GLY A 81 21.84 -7.76 3.31
CA GLY A 81 21.35 -6.64 4.11
C GLY A 81 19.94 -6.16 3.77
N SER A 82 19.28 -6.72 2.74
CA SER A 82 17.84 -6.53 2.55
C SER A 82 17.04 -7.30 3.60
N PHE A 83 15.93 -6.75 4.07
CA PHE A 83 15.09 -7.38 5.09
C PHE A 83 13.59 -7.06 4.89
N THR A 84 12.74 -7.71 5.68
CA THR A 84 11.30 -7.48 5.68
C THR A 84 10.81 -7.47 7.11
N VAL A 85 9.97 -6.48 7.44
CA VAL A 85 9.35 -6.36 8.75
C VAL A 85 7.84 -6.53 8.60
N GLN A 86 7.24 -7.36 9.44
CA GLN A 86 5.78 -7.49 9.54
C GLN A 86 5.28 -6.40 10.47
N VAL A 87 4.62 -5.38 9.92
CA VAL A 87 4.24 -4.18 10.69
C VAL A 87 2.75 -4.22 11.00
N PRO A 88 2.34 -4.23 12.29
CA PRO A 88 0.94 -4.19 12.65
C PRO A 88 0.31 -2.83 12.32
N ILE A 89 -1.02 -2.77 12.28
CA ILE A 89 -1.75 -1.52 12.26
C ILE A 89 -1.43 -0.76 13.57
N THR A 90 -0.91 0.47 13.45
CA THR A 90 -0.63 1.34 14.60
C THR A 90 -1.78 2.29 14.90
N ARG A 91 -2.45 2.78 13.85
CA ARG A 91 -3.65 3.61 13.96
C ARG A 91 -4.48 3.52 12.68
N PHE A 92 -5.74 3.94 12.78
CA PHE A 92 -6.58 4.19 11.62
C PHE A 92 -7.48 5.41 11.83
N VAL A 93 -7.93 6.01 10.72
CA VAL A 93 -8.87 7.14 10.71
C VAL A 93 -9.94 6.84 9.68
N ASP A 94 -11.21 6.86 10.11
CA ASP A 94 -12.35 6.73 9.21
C ASP A 94 -12.68 8.08 8.60
N VAL A 95 -12.83 8.10 7.27
CA VAL A 95 -13.11 9.31 6.50
C VAL A 95 -14.37 9.12 5.67
N THR A 96 -15.33 10.00 5.90
CA THR A 96 -16.51 10.19 5.06
C THR A 96 -16.22 11.36 4.12
N SER A 97 -16.24 11.14 2.80
CA SER A 97 -16.01 12.22 1.85
C SER A 97 -17.14 13.24 1.91
N GLY A 98 -16.80 14.54 1.86
CA GLY A 98 -17.72 15.65 2.13
C GLY A 98 -18.61 16.08 0.96
N CYS A 99 -18.64 15.34 -0.15
CA CYS A 99 -19.47 15.69 -1.30
C CYS A 99 -20.90 15.17 -1.10
N SER A 100 -21.90 16.04 -1.07
CA SER A 100 -23.31 15.66 -0.96
C SER A 100 -23.79 14.91 -2.22
N GLY A 101 -23.82 13.58 -2.16
CA GLY A 101 -24.37 12.71 -3.21
C GLY A 101 -24.78 11.33 -2.67
N PRO A 102 -25.68 10.61 -3.35
CA PRO A 102 -26.24 9.33 -2.87
C PRO A 102 -25.25 8.15 -2.85
N SER A 103 -23.97 8.38 -3.15
CA SER A 103 -22.95 7.35 -3.38
C SER A 103 -21.62 7.71 -2.72
N LEU A 104 -21.66 8.23 -1.49
CA LEU A 104 -20.46 8.39 -0.67
C LEU A 104 -20.01 7.02 -0.17
N ILE A 105 -18.85 6.56 -0.63
CA ILE A 105 -18.24 5.35 -0.10
C ILE A 105 -17.24 5.77 0.97
N PRO A 106 -17.53 5.52 2.26
CA PRO A 106 -16.57 5.79 3.33
C PRO A 106 -15.33 4.91 3.16
N TYR A 107 -14.19 5.48 3.50
CA TYR A 107 -12.91 4.77 3.49
C TYR A 107 -12.18 4.98 4.81
N ARG A 108 -11.20 4.13 5.04
CA ARG A 108 -10.32 4.15 6.21
C ARG A 108 -8.90 4.41 5.75
N MET A 109 -8.23 5.35 6.41
CA MET A 109 -6.79 5.51 6.35
C MET A 109 -6.18 4.58 7.40
N VAL A 110 -5.36 3.64 6.98
CA VAL A 110 -4.70 2.66 7.86
C VAL A 110 -3.21 2.94 7.86
N TYR A 111 -2.63 3.03 9.05
CA TYR A 111 -1.22 3.38 9.23
C TYR A 111 -0.47 2.17 9.79
N HIS A 112 0.68 1.90 9.17
CA HIS A 112 1.67 0.93 9.61
C HIS A 112 2.98 1.69 9.83
N GLU A 113 3.33 1.89 11.09
CA GLU A 113 4.49 2.69 11.48
C GLU A 113 5.56 1.80 12.10
N VAL A 114 6.80 1.97 11.66
CA VAL A 114 7.94 1.19 12.13
C VAL A 114 9.21 2.01 12.05
N ASP A 115 10.08 1.84 13.05
CA ASP A 115 11.42 2.38 12.98
C ASP A 115 12.37 1.34 12.37
N MET A 116 13.16 1.75 11.39
CA MET A 116 14.10 0.89 10.68
C MET A 116 15.52 1.41 10.82
N ASP A 117 16.44 0.52 11.19
CA ASP A 117 17.88 0.75 11.07
C ASP A 117 18.27 0.48 9.60
N LEU A 118 18.64 1.55 8.89
CA LEU A 118 18.99 1.51 7.47
C LEU A 118 20.46 1.95 7.33
N PRO A 119 21.44 1.03 7.48
CA PRO A 119 22.85 1.35 7.28
C PRO A 119 23.10 2.06 5.94
N PRO A 120 24.21 2.83 5.80
CA PRO A 120 24.50 3.59 4.59
C PRO A 120 24.36 2.77 3.31
N GLY A 121 23.54 3.26 2.37
CA GLY A 121 23.21 2.57 1.13
C GLY A 121 21.97 3.13 0.42
N GLU A 122 21.70 2.54 -0.74
CA GLU A 122 20.50 2.80 -1.53
C GLU A 122 19.41 1.80 -1.14
N TRP A 123 18.27 2.31 -0.70
CA TRP A 123 17.16 1.55 -0.16
C TRP A 123 15.90 1.77 -0.97
N LEU A 124 15.29 0.67 -1.38
CA LEU A 124 13.93 0.64 -1.90
C LEU A 124 13.02 0.07 -0.81
N LEU A 125 12.21 0.95 -0.22
CA LEU A 125 11.18 0.57 0.74
C LEU A 125 9.89 0.28 -0.03
N SER A 126 9.26 -0.87 0.19
CA SER A 126 8.04 -1.22 -0.51
C SER A 126 7.09 -2.08 0.30
N TYR A 127 5.81 -2.05 -0.05
CA TYR A 127 4.85 -3.06 0.35
C TYR A 127 3.99 -3.47 -0.83
N ALA A 128 3.47 -4.69 -0.75
CA ALA A 128 2.47 -5.21 -1.66
C ALA A 128 1.30 -5.72 -0.84
N ASP A 129 0.09 -5.46 -1.29
CA ASP A 129 -1.11 -6.00 -0.69
C ASP A 129 -2.11 -6.36 -1.79
N ASN A 130 -2.93 -7.36 -1.53
CA ASN A 130 -3.77 -7.94 -2.55
C ASN A 130 -5.03 -7.10 -2.76
N ASN A 131 -5.46 -7.09 -4.02
CA ASN A 131 -6.72 -6.56 -4.51
C ASN A 131 -6.82 -5.03 -4.41
N ARG A 132 -6.88 -4.37 -5.57
CA ARG A 132 -7.25 -2.96 -5.64
C ARG A 132 -8.76 -2.82 -5.49
N ALA A 133 -9.24 -1.58 -5.40
CA ALA A 133 -10.64 -1.30 -5.59
C ALA A 133 -11.13 -1.87 -6.94
N ALA A 134 -12.33 -2.45 -6.94
CA ALA A 134 -12.98 -2.90 -8.16
C ALA A 134 -13.31 -1.72 -9.09
N ALA A 135 -13.41 -2.00 -10.39
CA ALA A 135 -13.81 -1.03 -11.42
C ALA A 135 -12.92 0.23 -11.52
N VAL A 136 -11.63 0.11 -11.20
CA VAL A 136 -10.65 1.16 -11.53
C VAL A 136 -10.51 1.21 -13.05
N MET A 137 -11.06 2.27 -13.65
CA MET A 137 -11.30 2.35 -15.10
C MET A 137 -10.07 2.10 -15.98
N ASN A 138 -8.87 2.40 -15.49
CA ASN A 138 -7.63 2.28 -16.23
C ASN A 138 -6.86 0.96 -15.98
N ILE A 139 -7.39 0.01 -15.20
CA ILE A 139 -6.74 -1.26 -14.88
C ILE A 139 -7.72 -2.42 -15.13
N THR A 140 -7.36 -3.35 -16.00
CA THR A 140 -8.19 -4.53 -16.29
C THR A 140 -8.26 -5.47 -15.08
N ASN A 141 -9.47 -5.90 -14.70
CA ASN A 141 -9.73 -6.74 -13.54
C ASN A 141 -9.04 -6.20 -12.27
N SER A 142 -9.21 -4.90 -11.99
CA SER A 142 -8.45 -4.20 -10.95
C SER A 142 -8.52 -4.84 -9.57
N ASP A 143 -9.66 -5.44 -9.24
CA ASP A 143 -9.93 -6.21 -8.03
C ASP A 143 -9.10 -7.51 -7.91
N LEU A 144 -8.52 -7.99 -9.01
CA LEU A 144 -7.61 -9.14 -9.03
C LEU A 144 -6.13 -8.74 -9.14
N GLN A 145 -5.83 -7.44 -9.22
CA GLN A 145 -4.47 -6.94 -9.32
C GLN A 145 -3.90 -6.60 -7.95
N THR A 146 -2.62 -6.91 -7.75
CA THR A 146 -1.86 -6.48 -6.56
C THR A 146 -1.71 -4.96 -6.53
N PHE A 147 -1.89 -4.39 -5.34
CA PHE A 147 -1.52 -3.01 -5.06
C PHE A 147 -0.08 -2.97 -4.55
N TYR A 148 0.78 -2.22 -5.23
CA TYR A 148 2.19 -2.09 -4.89
C TYR A 148 2.57 -0.61 -4.76
N VAL A 149 3.32 -0.31 -3.70
CA VAL A 149 3.87 1.01 -3.42
C VAL A 149 5.33 0.85 -3.06
N GLU A 150 6.15 1.77 -3.58
CA GLU A 150 7.57 1.85 -3.26
C GLU A 150 7.99 3.30 -3.07
N THR A 151 9.08 3.49 -2.32
CA THR A 151 9.80 4.75 -2.21
C THR A 151 11.30 4.47 -2.13
N TYR A 152 12.09 5.42 -2.60
CA TYR A 152 13.54 5.32 -2.65
C TYR A 152 14.17 6.24 -1.60
N LEU A 153 15.22 5.76 -0.96
CA LEU A 153 16.06 6.50 -0.02
C LEU A 153 17.53 6.20 -0.35
N ASP A 154 18.32 7.23 -0.57
CA ASP A 154 19.78 7.12 -0.64
C ASP A 154 20.38 7.84 0.56
N ASN A 155 20.95 7.05 1.48
CA ASN A 155 21.62 7.59 2.66
C ASN A 155 23.13 7.34 2.65
N THR A 156 23.74 7.20 1.47
CA THR A 156 25.18 6.98 1.30
C THR A 156 26.02 8.21 1.67
N VAL A 157 25.53 9.41 1.36
CA VAL A 157 26.25 10.69 1.59
C VAL A 157 25.67 11.44 2.79
N TRP A 158 24.35 11.56 2.88
CA TRP A 158 23.66 12.22 3.97
C TRP A 158 22.69 11.27 4.67
N ALA A 159 22.92 11.07 5.96
CA ALA A 159 22.10 10.18 6.79
C ALA A 159 20.80 10.83 7.29
N GLN A 160 20.59 12.11 6.98
CA GLN A 160 19.40 12.89 7.34
C GLN A 160 18.77 13.39 6.06
N ASP A 161 17.83 12.60 5.54
CA ASP A 161 17.03 12.93 4.37
C ASP A 161 15.61 12.39 4.61
N SER A 162 14.59 13.13 4.20
CA SER A 162 13.19 12.87 4.49
C SER A 162 12.40 12.77 3.20
N SER A 163 11.44 11.86 3.13
CA SER A 163 10.55 11.81 1.98
C SER A 163 9.72 13.10 1.87
N PRO A 164 9.42 13.60 0.66
CA PRO A 164 8.50 14.71 0.45
C PRO A 164 7.15 14.50 1.15
N GLN A 165 6.56 15.58 1.66
CA GLN A 165 5.31 15.56 2.41
C GLN A 165 4.17 16.13 1.57
N ILE A 166 3.17 15.31 1.25
CA ILE A 166 1.94 15.77 0.57
C ILE A 166 1.05 16.50 1.59
N GLU A 167 0.63 17.72 1.26
CA GLU A 167 -0.15 18.59 2.15
C GLU A 167 -1.57 18.06 2.41
N SER A 168 -2.20 17.49 1.38
CA SER A 168 -3.53 16.86 1.49
C SER A 168 -3.41 15.35 1.45
N ILE A 169 -3.66 14.71 2.59
CA ILE A 169 -3.63 13.25 2.74
C ILE A 169 -5.00 12.59 2.53
N VAL A 170 -6.03 13.37 2.21
CA VAL A 170 -7.38 12.88 1.92
C VAL A 170 -7.42 12.41 0.47
N GLN A 171 -8.02 11.24 0.23
CA GLN A 171 -8.15 10.70 -1.11
C GLN A 171 -9.04 11.63 -1.96
N PRO A 172 -8.57 12.09 -3.13
CA PRO A 172 -9.37 12.95 -3.98
C PRO A 172 -10.59 12.18 -4.50
N TYR A 173 -11.74 12.84 -4.45
CA TYR A 173 -12.97 12.38 -5.10
C TYR A 173 -13.27 13.29 -6.29
N ALA A 174 -13.39 12.71 -7.48
CA ALA A 174 -13.80 13.42 -8.67
C ALA A 174 -15.30 13.21 -8.93
N ASN A 175 -16.06 14.30 -8.95
CA ASN A 175 -17.43 14.30 -9.43
C ASN A 175 -17.44 14.19 -10.97
N PRO A 176 -18.04 13.15 -11.55
CA PRO A 176 -18.08 12.99 -13.02
C PRO A 176 -18.89 14.08 -13.73
N ALA A 177 -19.75 14.82 -13.02
CA ALA A 177 -20.58 15.89 -13.57
C ALA A 177 -20.01 17.30 -13.36
N ALA A 178 -18.86 17.46 -12.68
CA ALA A 178 -18.29 18.76 -12.37
C ALA A 178 -16.76 18.76 -12.31
N LEU A 179 -16.14 19.92 -12.60
CA LEU A 179 -14.71 20.12 -12.33
C LEU A 179 -14.43 19.89 -10.84
N SER A 180 -13.54 18.94 -10.56
CA SER A 180 -13.15 18.56 -9.20
C SER A 180 -11.69 18.92 -8.98
N PRO A 181 -11.39 20.12 -8.46
CA PRO A 181 -10.02 20.53 -8.19
C PRO A 181 -9.45 19.66 -7.07
N TYR A 182 -8.32 19.01 -7.33
CA TYR A 182 -7.51 18.36 -6.31
C TYR A 182 -6.07 18.86 -6.42
N SER A 183 -5.40 18.95 -5.28
CA SER A 183 -3.98 19.32 -5.22
C SER A 183 -3.16 18.14 -4.76
N LEU A 184 -2.02 17.93 -5.43
CA LEU A 184 -0.92 17.07 -4.96
C LEU A 184 0.26 17.93 -4.48
N SER A 185 -0.03 19.15 -3.99
CA SER A 185 0.97 20.00 -3.34
C SER A 185 1.77 19.18 -2.34
N ALA A 186 3.08 19.23 -2.49
CA ALA A 186 4.01 18.64 -1.55
C ALA A 186 5.12 19.65 -1.28
N PHE A 187 5.81 19.45 -0.16
CA PHE A 187 7.04 20.15 0.17
C PHE A 187 8.09 19.15 0.59
N ASP A 188 9.35 19.53 0.39
CA ASP A 188 10.50 18.81 0.91
C ASP A 188 10.99 19.52 2.18
N ALA A 189 11.20 18.77 3.27
CA ALA A 189 11.61 19.36 4.54
C ALA A 189 13.11 19.71 4.58
N ASP A 190 13.90 19.06 3.74
CA ASP A 190 15.35 19.19 3.65
C ASP A 190 15.76 20.22 2.56
N GLY A 191 14.78 20.68 1.77
CA GLY A 191 14.92 21.78 0.82
C GLY A 191 15.17 21.31 -0.62
N ASP A 192 14.94 20.03 -0.89
CA ASP A 192 15.15 19.45 -2.20
C ASP A 192 14.08 19.87 -3.22
N SER A 193 14.46 19.79 -4.50
CA SER A 193 13.55 20.08 -5.60
C SER A 193 12.58 18.92 -5.81
N LEU A 194 11.30 19.24 -5.99
CA LEU A 194 10.26 18.25 -6.24
C LEU A 194 10.03 18.02 -7.74
N ARG A 195 9.89 16.75 -8.12
CA ARG A 195 9.46 16.32 -9.45
C ARG A 195 8.20 15.47 -9.32
N TYR A 196 7.23 15.74 -10.19
CA TYR A 196 5.99 14.96 -10.29
C TYR A 196 5.97 14.21 -11.63
N GLU A 197 5.51 12.96 -11.58
CA GLU A 197 5.38 12.12 -12.77
C GLU A 197 4.20 11.18 -12.59
N PHE A 198 3.44 10.97 -13.67
CA PHE A 198 2.47 9.89 -13.75
C PHE A 198 3.17 8.62 -14.21
N ILE A 199 2.97 7.53 -13.47
CA ILE A 199 3.53 6.22 -13.81
C ILE A 199 2.42 5.21 -14.09
N VAL A 200 2.75 4.14 -14.81
CA VAL A 200 1.87 2.97 -14.91
C VAL A 200 1.81 2.29 -13.54
N PRO A 201 0.61 2.01 -12.99
CA PRO A 201 0.48 1.28 -11.74
C PRO A 201 1.25 -0.04 -11.76
N GLN A 202 1.95 -0.35 -10.68
CA GLN A 202 2.76 -1.56 -10.58
C GLN A 202 2.02 -2.65 -9.78
N GLY A 203 2.23 -3.92 -10.11
CA GLY A 203 1.82 -5.08 -9.30
C GLY A 203 2.92 -5.60 -8.38
N GLY A 204 4.13 -5.07 -8.55
CA GLY A 204 5.35 -5.42 -7.84
C GLY A 204 6.51 -4.61 -8.39
N CYS A 205 7.69 -4.78 -7.80
CA CYS A 205 8.90 -4.07 -8.20
C CYS A 205 9.21 -4.29 -9.70
N ASN A 206 9.22 -3.22 -10.50
CA ASN A 206 9.37 -3.28 -11.96
C ASN A 206 8.38 -4.24 -12.66
N GLN A 207 7.15 -4.35 -12.16
CA GLN A 207 6.08 -5.15 -12.76
C GLN A 207 4.88 -4.26 -13.10
N PRO A 208 4.91 -3.52 -14.24
CA PRO A 208 3.80 -2.67 -14.65
C PRO A 208 2.56 -3.50 -14.92
N LEU A 209 1.41 -3.04 -14.43
CA LEU A 209 0.12 -3.65 -14.71
C LEU A 209 -0.33 -3.31 -16.14
N ALA A 210 -1.11 -4.21 -16.73
CA ALA A 210 -1.82 -3.90 -17.96
C ALA A 210 -2.83 -2.79 -17.70
N SER A 211 -2.54 -1.59 -18.19
CA SER A 211 -3.42 -0.41 -18.10
C SER A 211 -3.84 0.07 -19.47
N SER A 212 -5.05 0.62 -19.57
CA SER A 212 -5.59 1.21 -20.81
C SER A 212 -5.08 2.64 -21.07
N PHE A 213 -4.35 3.21 -20.11
CA PHE A 213 -3.67 4.49 -20.23
C PHE A 213 -2.16 4.28 -20.06
N THR A 214 -1.40 4.67 -21.08
CA THR A 214 0.02 5.01 -20.91
C THR A 214 0.09 6.46 -20.45
N PRO A 215 0.80 6.80 -19.37
CA PRO A 215 1.14 8.18 -19.06
C PRO A 215 1.78 8.80 -20.32
N HIS A 216 1.26 9.95 -20.76
CA HIS A 216 1.86 10.73 -21.83
C HIS A 216 3.06 11.51 -21.32
#